data_AF-A0A1G7UU40-F1
#
_entry.id   AF-A0A1G7UU40-F1
#
_cell.length_a   1.000
_cell.length_b   1.000
_cell.length_c   1.000
_cell.angle_alpha   90.00
_cell.angle_beta   90.00
_cell.angle_gamma   90.00
#
_symmetry.space_group_name_H-M   'P 1'
#
loop_
_entity.id
_entity.type
_entity.pdbx_description
1 polymer ?
#
loop_
_entity_poly.entity_id
_entity_poly.type
_entity_poly.pdbx_seq_one_letter_code
_entity_poly.pdbx_strand_id
1 'polypeptide(L)'
;MIVLTSLVVMAAGFWLVFALIGAVLKLVFGIIGGVFSVFASLIGAAIGGLALLLVAPMVALALIPVLLPVAALALIVWAIARATRRRPDVVVMPASR
;
A
#
# COMPACT_ATOMS: atom_id res chain seq x y z
N MET A 1 -34.67 43.31 30.73
CA MET A 1 -34.06 43.08 29.39
C MET A 1 -32.54 43.17 29.46
N ILE A 2 -31.95 44.30 29.87
CA ILE A 2 -30.49 44.51 29.93
C ILE A 2 -29.72 43.41 30.69
N VAL A 3 -30.19 43.00 31.88
CA VAL A 3 -29.52 41.96 32.69
C VAL A 3 -29.49 40.60 31.97
N LEU A 4 -30.56 40.27 31.24
CA LEU A 4 -30.62 39.02 30.47
C LEU A 4 -29.69 39.10 29.26
N THR A 5 -29.70 40.24 28.56
CA THR A 5 -28.81 40.48 27.41
C THR A 5 -27.34 40.44 27.82
N SER A 6 -26.97 41.02 28.96
CA SER A 6 -25.58 40.99 29.45
C SER A 6 -25.13 39.59 29.84
N LEU A 7 -25.99 38.80 30.48
CA LEU A 7 -25.72 37.38 30.78
C LEU A 7 -25.49 36.56 29.51
N VAL A 8 -26.32 36.76 28.48
CA VAL A 8 -26.18 36.06 27.19
C VAL A 8 -24.86 36.44 26.50
N VAL A 9 -24.52 37.73 26.46
CA VAL A 9 -23.26 38.21 25.86
C VAL A 9 -22.05 37.62 26.60
N MET A 10 -22.09 37.58 27.93
CA MET A 10 -21.00 37.02 28.72
C MET A 10 -20.87 35.51 28.51
N ALA A 11 -21.99 34.77 28.49
CA ALA A 11 -21.99 33.34 28.21
C ALA A 11 -21.47 33.02 26.80
N ALA A 12 -21.89 33.78 25.79
CA ALA A 12 -21.40 33.64 24.42
C ALA A 12 -19.91 33.97 24.30
N GLY A 13 -19.44 35.00 25.01
CA GLY A 13 -18.02 35.37 25.07
C GLY A 13 -17.17 34.25 25.66
N PHE A 14 -17.56 33.70 26.82
CA PHE A 14 -16.87 32.56 27.43
C PHE A 14 -16.88 31.34 26.51
N TRP A 15 -18.03 31.03 25.92
CA TRP A 15 -18.14 29.92 24.97
C TRP A 15 -17.18 30.07 23.80
N LEU A 16 -17.09 31.28 23.21
CA LEU A 16 -16.20 31.55 22.09
C LEU A 16 -14.72 31.37 22.48
N VAL A 17 -14.33 31.84 23.66
CA VAL A 17 -12.96 31.71 24.19
C VAL A 17 -12.61 30.23 24.37
N PHE A 18 -13.48 29.44 25.01
CA PHE A 18 -13.23 28.01 25.20
C PHE A 18 -13.24 27.24 23.87
N ALA A 19 -14.11 27.61 22.93
CA ALA A 19 -14.12 27.04 21.59
C ALA A 19 -12.81 27.33 20.84
N LEU A 20 -12.29 28.56 20.94
CA LEU A 20 -11.01 28.94 20.34
C LEU A 20 -9.85 28.16 20.96
N ILE A 21 -9.80 28.06 22.28
CA ILE A 21 -8.78 27.26 22.99
C ILE A 21 -8.83 25.80 22.53
N GLY A 22 -10.04 25.21 22.48
CA GLY A 22 -10.24 23.85 22.00
C GLY A 22 -9.78 23.66 20.55
N ALA A 23 -10.07 24.63 19.67
CA ALA A 23 -9.64 24.60 18.28
C ALA A 23 -8.11 24.67 18.14
N VAL A 24 -7.45 25.56 18.89
CA VAL A 24 -5.99 25.69 18.88
C VAL A 24 -5.33 24.42 19.42
N LEU A 25 -5.80 23.88 20.54
CA LEU A 25 -5.28 22.62 21.08
C LEU A 25 -5.44 21.48 20.09
N LYS A 26 -6.62 21.36 19.47
CA LYS A 26 -6.88 20.32 18.45
C LYS A 26 -5.97 20.46 17.24
N LEU A 27 -5.70 21.70 16.80
CA LEU A 27 -4.76 21.96 15.71
C LEU A 27 -3.34 21.54 16.09
N VAL A 28 -2.86 21.94 17.27
CA VAL A 28 -1.51 21.60 17.75
C VAL A 28 -1.34 20.08 17.91
N PHE A 29 -2.27 19.41 18.60
CA PHE A 29 -2.22 17.96 18.76
C PHE A 29 -2.42 17.21 17.45
N GLY A 30 -3.24 17.74 16.53
CA GLY A 30 -3.41 17.20 15.19
C GLY A 30 -2.12 17.25 14.38
N ILE A 31 -1.39 18.37 14.43
CA ILE A 31 -0.08 18.53 13.77
C ILE A 31 0.94 17.58 14.40
N ILE A 32 1.07 17.57 15.72
CA ILE A 32 2.00 16.69 16.43
C ILE A 32 1.70 15.23 16.10
N GLY A 33 0.46 14.79 16.27
CA GLY A 33 0.02 13.43 15.95
C GLY A 33 0.24 13.07 14.49
N GLY A 34 -0.02 13.99 13.56
CA GLY A 34 0.25 13.81 12.14
C GLY A 34 1.73 13.59 11.84
N VAL A 35 2.61 14.42 12.41
CA VAL A 35 4.07 14.27 12.27
C VAL A 35 4.52 12.93 12.82
N PHE A 36 4.14 12.57 14.05
CA PHE A 36 4.47 11.27 14.64
C PHE A 36 3.94 10.10 13.81
N SER A 37 2.73 10.22 13.24
CA SER A 37 2.17 9.18 12.37
C SER A 37 3.01 8.97 11.11
N VAL A 38 3.49 10.05 10.48
CA VAL A 38 4.33 9.95 9.28
C VAL A 38 5.66 9.27 9.64
N PHE A 39 6.34 9.73 10.69
CA PHE A 39 7.60 9.11 11.12
C PHE A 39 7.42 7.65 11.54
N ALA A 40 6.38 7.35 12.33
CA ALA A 40 6.07 5.99 12.75
C ALA A 40 5.75 5.08 11.56
N SER A 41 5.02 5.57 10.55
CA SER A 41 4.74 4.82 9.33
C SER A 41 6.00 4.55 8.52
N LEU A 42 6.91 5.52 8.42
CA LEU A 42 8.15 5.36 7.67
C LEU A 42 9.09 4.36 8.33
N ILE A 43 9.26 4.48 9.65
CA ILE A 43 10.05 3.55 10.46
C ILE A 43 9.41 2.16 10.44
N GLY A 44 8.08 2.09 10.61
CA GLY A 44 7.31 0.85 10.56
C GLY A 44 7.40 0.16 9.21
N ALA A 45 7.37 0.91 8.11
CA ALA A 45 7.56 0.37 6.76
C ALA A 45 9.00 -0.14 6.54
N ALA A 46 10.01 0.57 7.04
CA ALA A 46 11.40 0.14 6.95
C ALA A 46 11.65 -1.16 7.75
N ILE A 47 11.25 -1.18 9.03
CA ILE A 47 11.43 -2.34 9.90
C ILE A 47 10.55 -3.51 9.43
N GLY A 48 9.28 -3.22 9.13
CA GLY A 48 8.33 -4.20 8.62
C GLY A 48 8.79 -4.80 7.30
N GLY A 49 9.31 -3.98 6.37
CA GLY A 49 9.90 -4.44 5.12
C GLY A 49 11.13 -5.33 5.31
N LEU A 50 12.02 -4.97 6.24
CA LEU A 50 13.17 -5.81 6.60
C LEU A 50 12.74 -7.15 7.21
N ALA A 51 11.76 -7.13 8.12
CA ALA A 51 11.19 -8.34 8.69
C ALA A 51 10.53 -9.21 7.61
N LEU A 52 9.83 -8.58 6.65
CA LEU A 52 9.22 -9.28 5.53
C LEU A 52 10.28 -9.87 4.60
N LEU A 53 11.41 -9.21 4.38
CA LEU A 53 12.52 -9.77 3.61
C LEU A 53 13.13 -11.01 4.27
N LEU A 54 13.23 -11.02 5.60
CA LEU A 54 13.70 -12.18 6.38
C LEU A 54 12.71 -13.34 6.33
N VAL A 55 11.40 -13.06 6.36
CA VAL A 55 10.33 -14.06 6.37
C VAL A 55 9.93 -14.51 4.96
N ALA A 56 10.14 -13.67 3.95
CA ALA A 56 9.86 -13.95 2.54
C ALA A 56 10.38 -15.31 2.04
N PRO A 57 11.63 -15.72 2.30
CA PRO A 57 12.10 -17.04 1.87
C PRO A 57 11.32 -18.19 2.51
N MET A 58 10.94 -18.07 3.79
CA MET A 58 10.15 -19.09 4.49
C MET A 58 8.73 -19.17 3.91
N VAL A 59 8.13 -18.02 3.60
CA VAL A 59 6.81 -17.95 2.94
C VAL A 59 6.87 -18.52 1.53
N ALA A 60 7.91 -18.19 0.75
CA ALA A 60 8.13 -18.73 -0.58
C ALA A 60 8.29 -20.26 -0.55
N LEU A 61 9.04 -20.78 0.43
CA LEU A 61 9.20 -22.22 0.63
C LEU A 61 7.87 -22.89 1.01
N ALA A 62 7.08 -22.24 1.89
CA ALA A 62 5.75 -22.72 2.27
C ALA A 62 4.75 -22.72 1.10
N LEU A 63 4.94 -21.82 0.13
CA LEU A 63 4.10 -21.71 -1.08
C LEU A 63 4.52 -22.66 -2.21
N ILE A 64 5.63 -23.40 -2.08
CA ILE A 64 6.09 -24.36 -3.10
C ILE A 64 4.98 -25.31 -3.58
N PRO A 65 4.16 -25.94 -2.72
CA PRO A 65 3.11 -26.87 -3.17
C PRO A 65 2.08 -26.20 -4.08
N VAL A 66 1.79 -24.91 -3.85
CA VAL A 66 0.83 -24.12 -4.65
C VAL A 66 1.48 -23.60 -5.94
N LEU A 67 2.78 -23.29 -5.89
CA LEU A 67 3.54 -22.79 -7.04
C LEU A 67 3.97 -23.90 -8.00
N LEU A 68 4.09 -25.15 -7.53
CA LEU A 68 4.53 -26.30 -8.33
C LEU A 68 3.68 -26.53 -9.59
N PRO A 69 2.33 -26.54 -9.52
CA PRO A 69 1.48 -26.70 -10.70
C PRO A 69 1.68 -25.59 -11.73
N VAL A 70 1.83 -24.35 -11.28
CA VAL A 70 2.04 -23.18 -12.14
C VAL A 70 3.41 -23.25 -12.82
N ALA A 71 4.45 -23.61 -12.05
CA ALA A 71 5.80 -23.79 -12.56
C ALA A 71 5.86 -24.92 -13.61
N ALA A 72 5.16 -26.03 -13.38
CA ALA A 72 5.06 -27.13 -14.33
C ALA A 72 4.40 -26.68 -15.65
N LEU A 73 3.28 -25.96 -15.57
CA LEU A 73 2.61 -25.40 -16.75
C LEU A 73 3.54 -24.45 -17.53
N ALA A 74 4.22 -23.54 -16.83
CA ALA A 74 5.17 -22.62 -17.45
C ALA A 74 6.32 -23.35 -18.15
N LEU A 75 6.85 -24.42 -17.54
CA LEU A 75 7.89 -25.28 -18.11
C LEU A 75 7.41 -25.98 -19.39
N ILE A 76 6.19 -26.49 -19.39
CA ILE A 76 5.59 -27.14 -20.56
C ILE A 76 5.46 -26.12 -21.71
N VAL A 77 4.88 -24.95 -21.46
CA VAL A 77 4.71 -23.89 -22.47
C VAL A 77 6.06 -23.46 -23.02
N TRP A 78 7.05 -23.26 -22.15
CA TRP A 78 8.41 -22.90 -22.55
C TRP A 78 9.07 -23.98 -23.41
N ALA A 79 8.94 -25.26 -23.02
CA ALA A 79 9.50 -26.37 -23.78
C ALA A 79 8.92 -26.45 -25.18
N ILE A 80 7.59 -26.27 -25.33
CA ILE A 80 6.92 -26.22 -26.62
C ILE A 80 7.44 -25.04 -27.45
N ALA A 81 7.39 -23.82 -26.91
CA ALA A 81 7.85 -22.63 -27.63
C ALA A 81 9.31 -22.74 -28.10
N ARG A 82 10.17 -23.33 -27.28
CA ARG A 82 11.58 -23.56 -27.62
C ARG A 82 11.75 -24.63 -28.69
N ALA A 83 10.97 -25.70 -28.65
CA ALA A 83 10.97 -26.73 -29.69
C ALA A 83 10.52 -26.16 -31.04
N THR A 84 9.46 -25.35 -31.05
CA THR A 84 8.92 -24.72 -32.26
C THR A 84 9.87 -23.68 -32.84
N ARG A 85 10.61 -22.92 -32.02
CA ARG A 85 11.62 -21.97 -32.51
C ARG A 85 12.79 -22.60 -33.28
N ARG A 86 13.07 -23.89 -33.09
CA ARG A 86 14.18 -24.59 -33.78
C ARG A 86 13.80 -25.17 -35.14
N ARG A 87 12.53 -25.11 -35.55
CA ARG A 87 12.12 -25.50 -36.91
C ARG A 87 11.75 -24.27 -37.73
N PRO A 88 12.63 -23.81 -38.64
CA PRO A 88 12.17 -23.06 -39.80
C PRO A 88 11.60 -24.09 -40.79
N ASP A 89 10.36 -24.53 -40.59
CA ASP A 89 9.62 -25.24 -41.66
C ASP A 89 9.19 -24.19 -42.71
N VAL A 90 10.18 -23.64 -43.41
CA VAL A 90 9.96 -23.02 -44.71
C VAL A 90 9.94 -24.17 -45.71
N VAL A 91 8.75 -24.69 -45.96
CA VAL A 91 8.52 -25.62 -47.07
C VAL A 91 8.77 -24.84 -48.36
N VAL A 92 10.01 -24.91 -48.86
CA VAL A 92 10.33 -24.45 -50.22
C VAL A 92 9.71 -25.48 -51.15
N MET A 93 8.48 -25.24 -51.58
CA MET A 93 7.87 -25.99 -52.67
C MET A 93 8.70 -25.75 -53.93
N PRO A 94 9.26 -26.80 -54.56
CA PRO A 94 9.89 -26.62 -55.86
C PRO A 94 8.80 -26.25 -56.85
N ALA A 95 8.98 -25.10 -57.51
CA ALA A 95 8.12 -24.69 -58.62
C ALA A 95 8.19 -25.78 -59.69
N SER A 96 7.08 -26.49 -59.90
CA SER A 96 6.93 -27.43 -61.01
C SER A 96 6.93 -26.64 -62.31
N ARG A 97 7.89 -26.98 -63.19
CA ARG A 97 7.95 -26.49 -64.57
C ARG A 97 6.74 -26.94 -65.38
#